data_AF-A0A7Y5RAY2-F1
#
_entry.id   AF-A0A7Y5RAY2-F1
#
_cell.length_a   1.000
_cell.length_b   1.000
_cell.length_c   1.000
_cell.angle_alpha   90.00
_cell.angle_beta   90.00
_cell.angle_gamma   90.00
#
_symmetry.space_group_name_H-M   'P 1'
#
loop_
_entity.id
_entity.type
_entity.pdbx_description
1 polymer ?
#
loop_
_entity_poly.entity_id
_entity_poly.type
_entity_poly.pdbx_seq_one_letter_code
_entity_poly.pdbx_strand_id
1 'polypeptide(L)'
;DDPAVMAWLQSQRAKHATNISVCAGAKVIAAAGLLDEKRATTHWYYRGAMFRKHPAIQFVRDRRFVIDDKVATTTGITASIPMMLTLIEAIGGRDKAEAVARDLGIVEWDGRHRTDAFLFSRPFATTVLRNSVAFWDHDRFGVRLVPGVDEVKLALVADAWSRTYRSRVTSFAEGTGVVTSRSGMRIRPDQSRSDGMEMELPAGPPAPALDETLLAIGDRYGAATADVVAAQLEYPRRARAMELTSTR
;
A
#
# COMPACT_ATOMS: atom_id res chain seq x y z
N ASP A 1 0.19 -20.60 -5.14
CA ASP A 1 -0.15 -22.01 -4.86
C ASP A 1 1.12 -22.87 -4.83
N ASP A 2 2.22 -22.34 -4.26
CA ASP A 2 3.45 -23.10 -4.05
C ASP A 2 3.28 -23.95 -2.77
N PRO A 3 3.30 -25.30 -2.86
CA PRO A 3 3.10 -26.18 -1.72
C PRO A 3 4.12 -25.94 -0.59
N ALA A 4 5.36 -25.58 -0.92
CA ALA A 4 6.41 -25.35 0.09
C ALA A 4 6.07 -24.13 0.94
N VAL A 5 5.57 -23.06 0.33
CA VAL A 5 5.13 -21.85 1.05
C VAL A 5 3.90 -22.15 1.91
N MET A 6 2.94 -22.94 1.40
CA MET A 6 1.74 -23.30 2.18
C MET A 6 2.10 -24.13 3.41
N ALA A 7 2.92 -25.17 3.24
CA ALA A 7 3.40 -26.01 4.34
C ALA A 7 4.20 -25.19 5.37
N TRP A 8 5.03 -24.25 4.90
CA TRP A 8 5.77 -23.36 5.78
C TRP A 8 4.82 -22.49 6.62
N LEU A 9 3.80 -21.86 6.02
CA LEU A 9 2.80 -21.06 6.73
C LEU A 9 2.05 -21.88 7.79
N GLN A 10 1.62 -23.09 7.43
CA GLN A 10 0.98 -24.03 8.36
C GLN A 10 1.91 -24.38 9.53
N SER A 11 3.20 -24.61 9.26
CA SER A 11 4.18 -24.89 10.30
C SER A 11 4.43 -23.70 11.24
N GLN A 12 4.38 -22.45 10.74
CA GLN A 12 4.47 -21.27 11.60
C GLN A 12 3.23 -21.13 12.48
N ARG A 13 2.05 -21.45 11.92
CA ARG A 13 0.81 -21.45 12.68
C ARG A 13 0.82 -22.49 13.80
N ALA A 14 1.35 -23.69 13.55
CA ALA A 14 1.55 -24.72 14.57
C ALA A 14 2.48 -24.27 15.71
N LYS A 15 3.40 -23.32 15.43
CA LYS A 15 4.25 -22.64 16.42
C LYS A 15 3.59 -21.41 17.05
N HIS A 16 2.27 -21.25 16.92
CA HIS A 16 1.49 -20.13 17.43
C HIS A 16 1.81 -18.75 16.85
N ALA A 17 2.44 -18.69 15.67
CA ALA A 17 2.70 -17.42 14.99
C ALA A 17 1.40 -16.72 14.56
N THR A 18 1.34 -15.40 14.74
CA THR A 18 0.31 -14.56 14.13
C THR A 18 0.64 -14.35 12.66
N ASN A 19 -0.24 -14.81 11.77
CA ASN A 19 -0.08 -14.64 10.33
C ASN A 19 -0.77 -13.35 9.90
N ILE A 20 -0.02 -12.38 9.41
CA ILE A 20 -0.57 -11.11 8.90
C ILE A 20 -0.37 -11.08 7.40
N SER A 21 -1.46 -10.89 6.66
CA SER A 21 -1.42 -10.76 5.21
C SER A 21 -1.96 -9.42 4.76
N VAL A 22 -1.28 -8.84 3.76
CA VAL A 22 -1.62 -7.54 3.20
C VAL A 22 -2.11 -7.71 1.76
N CYS A 23 -3.20 -7.03 1.41
CA CYS A 23 -3.71 -6.96 0.04
C CYS A 23 -3.96 -8.38 -0.54
N ALA A 24 -3.29 -8.73 -1.65
CA ALA A 24 -3.37 -10.04 -2.29
C ALA A 24 -2.80 -11.19 -1.45
N GLY A 25 -2.03 -10.89 -0.40
CA GLY A 25 -1.48 -11.91 0.51
C GLY A 25 -2.55 -12.79 1.15
N ALA A 26 -3.77 -12.28 1.33
CA ALA A 26 -4.88 -13.05 1.86
C ALA A 26 -5.20 -14.28 0.99
N LYS A 27 -4.95 -14.23 -0.33
CA LYS A 27 -5.10 -15.39 -1.23
C LYS A 27 -4.11 -16.51 -0.89
N VAL A 28 -2.90 -16.14 -0.44
CA VAL A 28 -1.84 -17.09 -0.07
C VAL A 28 -2.23 -17.79 1.24
N ILE A 29 -2.69 -17.02 2.23
CA ILE A 29 -3.16 -17.56 3.51
C ILE A 29 -4.42 -18.43 3.32
N ALA A 30 -5.35 -18.04 2.43
CA ALA A 30 -6.50 -18.86 2.06
C ALA A 30 -6.11 -20.16 1.37
N ALA A 31 -5.15 -20.12 0.44
CA ALA A 31 -4.65 -21.33 -0.22
C ALA A 31 -3.95 -22.30 0.75
N ALA A 32 -3.43 -21.81 1.88
CA ALA A 32 -2.88 -22.62 2.95
C ALA A 32 -3.95 -23.23 3.89
N GLY A 33 -5.25 -22.97 3.66
CA GLY A 33 -6.36 -23.42 4.51
C GLY A 33 -6.46 -22.65 5.84
N LEU A 34 -5.68 -21.59 6.03
CA LEU A 34 -5.60 -20.87 7.30
C LEU A 34 -6.76 -19.88 7.53
N LEU A 35 -7.61 -19.67 6.52
CA LEU A 35 -8.79 -18.81 6.59
C LEU A 35 -10.12 -19.55 6.53
N ASP A 36 -10.11 -20.89 6.46
CA ASP A 36 -11.35 -21.67 6.38
C ASP A 36 -12.22 -21.39 7.61
N GLU A 37 -13.49 -21.06 7.36
CA GLU A 37 -14.50 -20.68 8.36
C GLU A 37 -14.20 -19.38 9.14
N LYS A 38 -13.14 -18.66 8.80
CA LYS A 38 -12.74 -17.41 9.47
C LYS A 38 -13.27 -16.17 8.78
N ARG A 39 -13.30 -15.08 9.54
CA ARG A 39 -13.55 -13.74 9.04
C ARG A 39 -12.31 -13.17 8.37
N ALA A 40 -12.48 -12.61 7.18
CA ALA A 40 -11.36 -12.02 6.44
C ALA A 40 -11.79 -10.87 5.54
N THR A 41 -10.80 -10.09 5.13
CA THR A 41 -10.88 -9.11 4.04
C THR A 41 -9.71 -9.30 3.07
N THR A 42 -9.74 -8.64 1.92
CA THR A 42 -8.63 -8.60 0.95
C THR A 42 -8.80 -7.34 0.09
N HIS A 43 -7.79 -7.05 -0.73
CA HIS A 43 -7.85 -5.95 -1.68
C HIS A 43 -9.04 -6.06 -2.64
N TRP A 44 -9.70 -4.93 -2.92
CA TRP A 44 -10.94 -4.87 -3.69
C TRP A 44 -10.88 -5.61 -5.03
N TYR A 45 -9.74 -5.56 -5.73
CA TYR A 45 -9.56 -6.20 -7.04
C TYR A 45 -9.64 -7.74 -6.95
N TYR A 46 -9.17 -8.32 -5.85
CA TYR A 46 -9.12 -9.78 -5.67
C TYR A 46 -10.30 -10.34 -4.91
N ARG A 47 -11.04 -9.49 -4.19
CA ARG A 47 -12.21 -9.85 -3.36
C ARG A 47 -13.13 -10.86 -4.05
N GLY A 48 -13.67 -10.50 -5.22
CA GLY A 48 -14.65 -11.34 -5.90
C GLY A 48 -14.11 -12.73 -6.27
N ALA A 49 -12.87 -12.80 -6.78
CA ALA A 49 -12.26 -14.08 -7.16
C ALA A 49 -11.90 -14.94 -5.94
N MET A 50 -11.37 -14.32 -4.88
CA MET A 50 -10.92 -15.03 -3.67
C MET A 50 -12.09 -15.69 -2.95
N PHE A 51 -13.16 -14.95 -2.65
CA PHE A 51 -14.31 -15.48 -1.89
C PHE A 51 -15.16 -16.45 -2.72
N ARG A 52 -15.09 -16.42 -4.05
CA ARG A 52 -15.66 -17.50 -4.89
C ARG A 52 -14.83 -18.78 -4.84
N LYS A 53 -13.50 -18.67 -4.83
CA LYS A 53 -12.59 -19.82 -4.75
C LYS A 53 -12.61 -20.46 -3.35
N HIS A 54 -12.82 -19.66 -2.31
CA HIS A 54 -12.82 -20.10 -0.91
C HIS A 54 -14.13 -19.65 -0.21
N PRO A 55 -15.26 -20.33 -0.48
CA PRO A 55 -16.59 -19.91 0.00
C PRO A 55 -16.78 -20.07 1.51
N ALA A 56 -15.95 -20.88 2.19
CA ALA A 56 -15.99 -21.03 3.64
C ALA A 56 -15.49 -19.77 4.39
N ILE A 57 -14.78 -18.86 3.71
CA ILE A 57 -14.27 -17.63 4.33
C ILE A 57 -15.41 -16.60 4.43
N GLN A 58 -15.60 -16.04 5.62
CA GLN A 58 -16.61 -15.04 5.89
C GLN A 58 -16.07 -13.63 5.56
N PHE A 59 -16.48 -13.07 4.42
CA PHE A 59 -16.05 -11.73 4.03
C PHE A 59 -16.60 -10.65 4.97
N VAL A 60 -15.71 -9.82 5.52
CA VAL A 60 -16.08 -8.66 6.34
C VAL A 60 -15.95 -7.37 5.54
N ARG A 61 -17.08 -6.67 5.40
CA ARG A 61 -17.17 -5.37 4.75
C ARG A 61 -16.76 -4.22 5.68
N ASP A 62 -16.41 -3.09 5.09
CA ASP A 62 -16.17 -1.80 5.73
C ASP A 62 -15.10 -1.86 6.84
N ARG A 63 -14.17 -2.80 6.67
CA ARG A 63 -12.99 -2.99 7.52
C ARG A 63 -11.70 -2.99 6.71
N ARG A 64 -10.74 -2.15 7.10
CA ARG A 64 -9.37 -2.10 6.53
C ARG A 64 -8.58 -3.35 6.87
N PHE A 65 -8.80 -3.87 8.06
CA PHE A 65 -8.20 -5.10 8.51
C PHE A 65 -9.18 -5.89 9.37
N VAL A 66 -9.02 -7.21 9.36
CA VAL A 66 -9.80 -8.15 10.13
C VAL A 66 -8.82 -9.07 10.83
N ILE A 67 -8.97 -9.18 12.15
CA ILE A 67 -8.22 -10.12 12.99
C ILE A 67 -9.24 -11.16 13.45
N ASP A 68 -8.97 -12.41 13.12
CA ASP A 68 -9.73 -13.57 13.56
C ASP A 68 -8.73 -14.60 14.10
N ASP A 69 -8.62 -14.66 15.43
CA ASP A 69 -7.65 -15.50 16.14
C ASP A 69 -6.20 -15.13 15.73
N LYS A 70 -5.29 -16.09 15.46
CA LYS A 70 -3.91 -15.81 15.03
C LYS A 70 -3.77 -15.52 13.53
N VAL A 71 -4.81 -15.02 12.86
CA VAL A 71 -4.74 -14.55 11.46
C VAL A 71 -5.28 -13.15 11.35
N ALA A 72 -4.52 -12.28 10.69
CA ALA A 72 -4.96 -10.95 10.29
C ALA A 72 -4.88 -10.80 8.77
N THR A 73 -5.90 -10.20 8.19
CA THR A 73 -5.97 -9.86 6.77
C THR A 73 -6.23 -8.37 6.63
N THR A 74 -5.59 -7.71 5.67
CA THR A 74 -5.87 -6.31 5.34
C THR A 74 -6.40 -6.17 3.92
N THR A 75 -7.05 -5.05 3.66
CA THR A 75 -7.33 -4.58 2.31
C THR A 75 -6.04 -4.07 1.65
N GLY A 76 -6.12 -3.12 0.73
CA GLY A 76 -5.00 -2.57 -0.01
C GLY A 76 -3.91 -1.93 0.83
N ILE A 77 -2.84 -1.59 0.14
CA ILE A 77 -1.51 -1.28 0.68
C ILE A 77 -1.56 -0.34 1.89
N THR A 78 -2.37 0.70 1.84
CA THR A 78 -2.47 1.69 2.93
C THR A 78 -3.13 1.16 4.21
N ALA A 79 -3.89 0.06 4.15
CA ALA A 79 -4.43 -0.63 5.32
C ALA A 79 -3.36 -1.35 6.15
N SER A 80 -2.16 -1.55 5.59
CA SER A 80 -1.03 -2.12 6.36
C SER A 80 -0.61 -1.21 7.52
N ILE A 81 -0.67 0.10 7.34
CA ILE A 81 -0.25 1.08 8.37
C ILE A 81 -1.09 0.97 9.65
N PRO A 82 -2.43 1.12 9.64
CA PRO A 82 -3.23 0.98 10.85
C PRO A 82 -3.17 -0.45 11.43
N MET A 83 -2.98 -1.48 10.60
CA MET A 83 -2.77 -2.85 11.08
C MET A 83 -1.44 -3.00 11.84
N MET A 84 -0.35 -2.42 11.33
CA MET A 84 0.95 -2.45 12.00
C MET A 84 0.96 -1.60 13.27
N LEU A 85 0.30 -0.44 13.29
CA LEU A 85 0.13 0.35 14.53
C LEU A 85 -0.67 -0.43 15.58
N THR A 86 -1.72 -1.15 15.16
CA THR A 86 -2.49 -2.05 16.05
C THR A 86 -1.62 -3.20 16.58
N LEU A 87 -0.74 -3.76 15.75
CA LEU A 87 0.21 -4.80 16.18
C LEU A 87 1.23 -4.25 17.19
N ILE A 88 1.78 -3.06 16.92
CA ILE A 88 2.73 -2.39 17.83
C ILE A 88 2.04 -2.11 19.17
N GLU A 89 0.79 -1.64 19.16
CA GLU A 89 0.01 -1.43 20.37
C GLU A 89 -0.18 -2.73 21.16
N ALA A 90 -0.50 -3.83 20.47
CA ALA A 90 -0.69 -5.14 21.10
C ALA A 90 0.61 -5.72 21.72
N ILE A 91 1.77 -5.40 21.16
CA ILE A 91 3.07 -5.94 21.62
C ILE A 91 3.75 -5.01 22.62
N GLY A 92 3.78 -3.71 22.32
CA GLY A 92 4.57 -2.70 23.02
C GLY A 92 3.74 -1.65 23.77
N GLY A 93 2.42 -1.78 23.78
CA GLY A 93 1.50 -0.86 24.45
C GLY A 93 1.18 0.40 23.63
N ARG A 94 0.17 1.13 24.11
CA ARG A 94 -0.38 2.32 23.45
C ARG A 94 0.66 3.42 23.23
N ASP A 95 1.48 3.73 24.24
CA ASP A 95 2.49 4.78 24.17
C ASP A 95 3.49 4.56 23.04
N LYS A 96 3.90 3.30 22.83
CA LYS A 96 4.81 2.95 21.74
C LYS A 96 4.15 3.11 20.38
N ALA A 97 2.89 2.69 20.24
CA ALA A 97 2.13 2.86 19.01
C ALA A 97 1.91 4.33 18.68
N GLU A 98 1.60 5.17 19.68
CA GLU A 98 1.43 6.61 19.49
C GLU A 98 2.74 7.32 19.14
N ALA A 99 3.87 6.89 19.71
CA ALA A 99 5.18 7.41 19.31
C ALA A 99 5.46 7.12 17.84
N VAL A 100 5.26 5.88 17.39
CA VAL A 100 5.43 5.51 15.98
C VAL A 100 4.42 6.23 15.09
N ALA A 101 3.16 6.38 15.52
CA ALA A 101 2.14 7.12 14.77
C ALA A 101 2.56 8.59 14.56
N ARG A 102 3.08 9.25 15.60
CA ARG A 102 3.63 10.61 15.49
C ARG A 102 4.79 10.69 14.50
N ASP A 103 5.71 9.74 14.53
CA ASP A 103 6.84 9.69 13.57
C ASP A 103 6.35 9.52 12.12
N LEU A 104 5.22 8.82 11.93
CA LEU A 104 4.56 8.65 10.64
C LEU A 104 3.68 9.84 10.23
N GLY A 105 3.40 10.80 11.13
CA GLY A 105 2.46 11.90 10.89
C GLY A 105 0.99 11.47 10.98
N ILE A 106 0.67 10.45 11.77
CA ILE A 106 -0.66 9.87 11.93
C ILE A 106 -1.20 10.26 13.31
N VAL A 107 -2.35 10.93 13.32
CA VAL A 107 -3.03 11.35 14.56
C VAL A 107 -3.92 10.23 15.11
N GLU A 108 -4.70 9.60 14.23
CA GLU A 108 -5.63 8.52 14.58
C GLU A 108 -5.50 7.37 13.59
N TRP A 109 -5.60 6.14 14.09
CA TRP A 109 -5.67 4.94 13.27
C TRP A 109 -6.83 4.06 13.74
N ASP A 110 -7.59 3.52 12.79
CA ASP A 110 -8.68 2.60 13.06
C ASP A 110 -8.86 1.61 11.91
N GLY A 111 -9.78 0.67 12.11
CA GLY A 111 -10.15 -0.32 11.10
C GLY A 111 -11.26 0.12 10.14
N ARG A 112 -11.80 1.34 10.20
CA ARG A 112 -12.95 1.77 9.39
C ARG A 112 -12.56 1.95 7.93
N HIS A 113 -13.44 1.46 7.06
CA HIS A 113 -13.22 1.48 5.62
C HIS A 113 -14.55 1.69 4.88
N ARG A 114 -14.48 2.00 3.58
CA ARG A 114 -15.65 2.07 2.69
C ARG A 114 -15.45 1.09 1.55
N THR A 115 -15.91 -0.14 1.73
CA THR A 115 -15.68 -1.25 0.80
C THR A 115 -16.20 -0.97 -0.61
N ASP A 116 -17.26 -0.17 -0.74
CA ASP A 116 -17.87 0.16 -2.03
C ASP A 116 -17.25 1.41 -2.69
N ALA A 117 -16.34 2.12 -2.02
CA ALA A 117 -15.62 3.23 -2.64
C ALA A 117 -14.56 2.75 -3.64
N PHE A 118 -14.16 1.48 -3.57
CA PHE A 118 -13.07 0.90 -4.36
C PHE A 118 -13.59 -0.27 -5.19
N LEU A 119 -13.81 -0.01 -6.47
CA LEU A 119 -14.39 -0.97 -7.41
C LEU A 119 -13.77 -0.78 -8.79
N PHE A 120 -13.71 -1.87 -9.55
CA PHE A 120 -13.44 -1.78 -10.97
C PHE A 120 -14.63 -1.08 -11.64
N SER A 121 -14.41 0.14 -12.15
CA SER A 121 -15.43 0.96 -12.80
C SER A 121 -15.06 1.23 -14.26
N ARG A 122 -16.03 1.65 -15.08
CA ARG A 122 -15.76 2.09 -16.46
C ARG A 122 -14.73 3.24 -16.50
N PRO A 123 -14.85 4.30 -15.67
CA PRO A 123 -13.83 5.36 -15.60
C PRO A 123 -12.43 4.85 -15.25
N PHE A 124 -12.33 3.90 -14.31
CA PHE A 124 -11.05 3.27 -13.98
C PHE A 124 -10.44 2.59 -15.20
N ALA A 125 -11.22 1.72 -15.87
CA ALA A 125 -10.77 0.96 -17.03
C ALA A 125 -10.36 1.87 -18.21
N THR A 126 -11.14 2.91 -18.50
CA THR A 126 -10.83 3.84 -19.59
C THR A 126 -9.56 4.64 -19.32
N THR A 127 -9.33 5.05 -18.06
CA THR A 127 -8.11 5.77 -17.67
C THR A 127 -6.88 4.87 -17.77
N VAL A 128 -6.95 3.63 -17.27
CA VAL A 128 -5.86 2.65 -17.38
C VAL A 128 -5.52 2.38 -18.85
N LEU A 129 -6.53 2.18 -19.71
CA LEU A 129 -6.31 1.96 -21.14
C LEU A 129 -5.64 3.17 -21.80
N ARG A 130 -6.18 4.37 -21.56
CA ARG A 130 -5.62 5.62 -22.08
C ARG A 130 -4.16 5.82 -21.63
N ASN A 131 -3.87 5.53 -20.37
CA ASN A 131 -2.53 5.66 -19.82
C ASN A 131 -1.57 4.64 -20.44
N SER A 132 -2.02 3.40 -20.65
CA SER A 132 -1.21 2.32 -21.22
C SER A 132 -0.90 2.51 -22.72
N VAL A 133 -1.83 3.08 -23.50
CA VAL A 133 -1.68 3.29 -24.96
C VAL A 133 -0.81 4.52 -25.28
N ALA A 134 -0.49 5.36 -24.28
CA ALA A 134 0.48 6.45 -24.40
C ALA A 134 1.93 5.91 -24.46
N PHE A 135 2.25 5.14 -25.50
CA PHE A 135 3.48 4.34 -25.58
C PHE A 135 4.77 5.15 -25.77
N TRP A 136 4.67 6.45 -26.09
CA TRP A 136 5.83 7.32 -26.31
C TRP A 136 6.29 8.09 -25.05
N ASP A 137 5.45 8.21 -24.00
CA ASP A 137 5.73 9.08 -22.84
C ASP A 137 5.54 8.35 -21.49
N HIS A 138 6.18 7.18 -21.33
CA HIS A 138 6.28 6.62 -19.98
C HIS A 138 7.45 7.26 -19.25
N ASP A 139 7.14 8.20 -18.34
CA ASP A 139 8.17 8.86 -17.56
C ASP A 139 8.95 7.85 -16.72
N ARG A 140 10.27 8.01 -16.72
CA ARG A 140 11.13 7.28 -15.81
C ARG A 140 11.55 8.24 -14.72
N PHE A 141 11.37 7.81 -13.48
CA PHE A 141 11.81 8.55 -12.32
C PHE A 141 12.87 7.76 -11.57
N GLY A 142 13.97 8.43 -11.23
CA GLY A 142 14.98 7.90 -10.34
C GLY A 142 14.79 8.47 -8.94
N VAL A 143 14.64 7.62 -7.92
CA VAL A 143 14.68 8.05 -6.52
C VAL A 143 16.05 7.74 -5.94
N ARG A 144 16.78 8.78 -5.55
CA ARG A 144 18.12 8.63 -4.96
C ARG A 144 18.01 8.03 -3.56
N LEU A 145 18.70 6.92 -3.31
CA LEU A 145 18.83 6.35 -1.99
C LEU A 145 20.05 6.97 -1.30
N VAL A 146 19.80 7.57 -0.13
CA VAL A 146 20.84 8.10 0.75
C VAL A 146 20.74 7.43 2.13
N PRO A 147 21.85 7.28 2.87
CA PRO A 147 21.81 6.78 4.24
C PRO A 147 20.80 7.57 5.09
N GLY A 148 19.95 6.86 5.83
CA GLY A 148 18.89 7.47 6.63
C GLY A 148 17.64 7.86 5.83
N VAL A 149 17.51 7.44 4.56
CA VAL A 149 16.27 7.62 3.80
C VAL A 149 15.08 7.02 4.56
N ASP A 150 13.96 7.75 4.59
CA ASP A 150 12.73 7.29 5.19
C ASP A 150 12.09 6.20 4.32
N GLU A 151 12.21 4.94 4.74
CA GLU A 151 11.76 3.79 3.96
C GLU A 151 10.24 3.73 3.78
N VAL A 152 9.45 4.26 4.73
CA VAL A 152 7.98 4.27 4.62
C VAL A 152 7.57 5.30 3.58
N LYS A 153 8.15 6.50 3.66
CA LYS A 153 7.93 7.55 2.66
C LYS A 153 8.37 7.09 1.27
N LEU A 154 9.58 6.52 1.16
CA LEU A 154 10.10 5.96 -0.08
C LEU A 154 9.12 4.95 -0.68
N ALA A 155 8.64 4.00 0.12
CA ALA A 155 7.69 2.98 -0.34
C ALA A 155 6.37 3.60 -0.84
N LEU A 156 5.78 4.53 -0.09
CA LEU A 156 4.51 5.17 -0.45
C LEU A 156 4.63 5.97 -1.76
N VAL A 157 5.68 6.78 -1.88
CA VAL A 157 5.90 7.66 -3.03
C VAL A 157 6.23 6.83 -4.28
N ALA A 158 7.18 5.90 -4.18
CA ALA A 158 7.60 5.09 -5.31
C ALA A 158 6.49 4.16 -5.81
N ASP A 159 5.71 3.58 -4.89
CA ASP A 159 4.59 2.70 -5.26
C ASP A 159 3.44 3.50 -5.92
N ALA A 160 3.13 4.71 -5.44
CA ALA A 160 2.13 5.57 -6.06
C ALA A 160 2.51 5.96 -7.50
N TRP A 161 3.73 6.44 -7.72
CA TRP A 161 4.23 6.77 -9.06
C TRP A 161 4.36 5.55 -9.97
N SER A 162 4.60 4.35 -9.44
CA SER A 162 4.67 3.13 -10.24
C SER A 162 3.29 2.59 -10.68
N ARG A 163 2.19 3.14 -10.13
CA ARG A 163 0.80 2.71 -10.38
C ARG A 163 0.04 3.59 -11.38
N THR A 164 0.70 4.58 -11.99
CA THR A 164 0.06 5.54 -12.90
C THR A 164 -0.26 4.94 -14.27
N TYR A 165 0.36 3.82 -14.63
CA TYR A 165 0.42 3.29 -16.01
C TYR A 165 1.03 4.29 -17.01
N ARG A 166 1.73 5.32 -16.53
CA ARG A 166 2.43 6.34 -17.32
C ARG A 166 3.84 6.59 -16.81
N SER A 167 4.25 5.93 -15.73
CA SER A 167 5.56 6.10 -15.15
C SER A 167 6.11 4.83 -14.55
N ARG A 168 7.43 4.80 -14.43
CA ARG A 168 8.18 3.80 -13.69
C ARG A 168 9.11 4.50 -12.72
N VAL A 169 9.25 3.94 -11.53
CA VAL A 169 10.20 4.43 -10.53
C VAL A 169 11.29 3.39 -10.33
N THR A 170 12.53 3.84 -10.36
CA THR A 170 13.71 3.03 -10.06
C THR A 170 14.50 3.72 -8.95
N SER A 171 14.98 2.94 -8.00
CA SER A 171 15.89 3.44 -6.97
C SER A 171 17.32 3.43 -7.48
N PHE A 172 18.12 4.44 -7.14
CA PHE A 172 19.53 4.47 -7.49
C PHE A 172 20.40 5.03 -6.38
N ALA A 173 21.65 4.58 -6.32
CA ALA A 173 22.68 5.15 -5.44
C ALA A 173 24.03 5.07 -6.15
N GLU A 174 24.91 6.06 -5.90
CA GLU A 174 26.26 6.03 -6.45
C GLU A 174 27.06 4.88 -5.81
N GLY A 175 27.58 3.99 -6.66
CA GLY A 175 28.27 2.76 -6.24
C GLY A 175 27.36 1.53 -6.17
N THR A 176 27.89 0.41 -5.67
CA THR A 176 27.18 -0.87 -5.53
C THR A 176 26.70 -1.14 -4.10
N GLY A 177 26.73 -0.10 -3.26
CA GLY A 177 26.47 -0.20 -1.82
C GLY A 177 25.00 -0.43 -1.50
N VAL A 178 24.78 -1.31 -0.52
CA VAL A 178 23.50 -1.38 0.20
C VAL A 178 23.36 -0.12 1.06
N VAL A 179 22.23 0.57 0.94
CA VAL A 179 21.92 1.77 1.73
C VAL A 179 21.11 1.37 2.96
N THR A 180 21.50 1.91 4.12
CA THR A 180 20.74 1.73 5.36
C THR A 180 19.71 2.83 5.50
N SER A 181 18.44 2.45 5.63
CA SER A 181 17.31 3.37 5.81
C SER A 181 17.27 3.95 7.23
N ARG A 182 16.36 4.90 7.48
CA ARG A 182 16.19 5.55 8.79
C ARG A 182 15.96 4.55 9.92
N SER A 183 15.12 3.53 9.70
CA SER A 183 14.86 2.49 10.72
C SER A 183 15.78 1.27 10.60
N GLY A 184 16.88 1.37 9.84
CA GLY A 184 17.90 0.32 9.76
C GLY A 184 17.64 -0.75 8.69
N MET A 185 16.66 -0.58 7.79
CA MET A 185 16.49 -1.53 6.68
C MET A 185 17.64 -1.41 5.69
N ARG A 186 18.14 -2.56 5.24
CA ARG A 186 19.17 -2.64 4.20
C ARG A 186 18.53 -2.71 2.83
N ILE A 187 18.61 -1.61 2.08
CA ILE A 187 18.00 -1.46 0.75
C ILE A 187 19.10 -1.56 -0.30
N ARG A 188 18.93 -2.49 -1.25
CA ARG A 188 19.78 -2.56 -2.44
C ARG A 188 19.16 -1.70 -3.54
N PRO A 189 19.87 -0.69 -4.09
CA PRO A 189 19.36 0.10 -5.20
C PRO A 189 19.13 -0.77 -6.44
N ASP A 190 18.19 -0.36 -7.29
CA ASP A 190 17.95 -1.02 -8.57
C ASP A 190 19.09 -0.75 -9.57
N GLN A 191 19.67 0.44 -9.50
CA GLN A 191 20.68 0.94 -10.44
C GLN A 191 21.77 1.78 -9.74
N SER A 192 22.92 1.95 -10.40
CA SER A 192 24.02 2.79 -9.90
C SER A 192 23.90 4.28 -10.23
N ARG A 193 22.98 4.64 -11.13
CA ARG A 193 22.68 6.01 -11.56
C ARG A 193 21.23 6.09 -12.02
N SER A 194 20.65 7.29 -12.02
CA SER A 194 19.31 7.50 -12.57
C SER A 194 19.29 7.28 -14.09
N ASP A 195 18.27 6.58 -14.58
CA ASP A 195 17.93 6.45 -16.00
C ASP A 195 16.72 7.31 -16.40
N GLY A 196 16.31 8.24 -15.53
CA GLY A 196 15.16 9.12 -15.69
C GLY A 196 15.27 10.42 -14.92
N MET A 197 14.17 11.16 -14.82
CA MET A 197 14.11 12.40 -14.05
C MET A 197 14.30 12.09 -12.57
N GLU A 198 15.29 12.73 -11.93
CA GLU A 198 15.48 12.56 -10.50
C GLU A 198 14.26 13.12 -9.74
N MET A 199 13.76 12.32 -8.81
CA MET A 199 12.64 12.67 -7.94
C MET A 199 13.14 12.76 -6.50
N GLU A 200 12.76 13.85 -5.84
CA GLU A 200 12.95 14.02 -4.41
C GLU A 200 11.74 13.51 -3.64
N LEU A 201 11.99 12.90 -2.48
CA LEU A 201 10.91 12.54 -1.57
C LEU A 201 10.36 13.81 -0.91
N PRO A 202 9.02 13.94 -0.77
CA PRO A 202 8.43 15.11 -0.13
C PRO A 202 8.99 15.38 1.27
N ALA A 203 9.02 16.66 1.68
CA ALA A 203 9.42 17.04 3.02
C ALA A 203 8.41 16.54 4.09
N GLY A 204 8.79 16.59 5.37
CA GLY A 204 7.86 16.26 6.46
C GLY A 204 7.66 14.75 6.71
N PRO A 205 6.58 14.35 7.39
CA PRO A 205 6.37 12.97 7.81
C PRO A 205 5.86 12.04 6.67
N PRO A 206 5.98 10.71 6.80
CA PRO A 206 5.60 9.73 5.78
C PRO A 206 4.14 9.73 5.32
N ALA A 207 3.16 9.79 6.22
CA ALA A 207 1.77 9.59 5.85
C ALA A 207 1.23 10.71 4.93
N PRO A 208 1.47 12.01 5.21
CA PRO A 208 1.08 13.09 4.30
C PRO A 208 1.77 13.05 2.93
N ALA A 209 2.95 12.43 2.82
CA ALA A 209 3.67 12.34 1.55
C ALA A 209 2.87 11.61 0.47
N LEU A 210 1.96 10.70 0.83
CA LEU A 210 1.07 10.06 -0.14
C LEU A 210 0.02 11.04 -0.69
N ASP A 211 -0.55 11.91 0.14
CA ASP A 211 -1.48 12.95 -0.32
C ASP A 211 -0.79 13.91 -1.30
N GLU A 212 0.41 14.38 -0.94
CA GLU A 212 1.24 15.23 -1.79
C GLU A 212 1.60 14.55 -3.12
N THR A 213 1.94 13.27 -3.07
CA THR A 213 2.24 12.47 -4.27
C THR A 213 1.02 12.32 -5.18
N LEU A 214 -0.17 12.07 -4.61
CA LEU A 214 -1.40 11.97 -5.38
C LEU A 214 -1.81 13.32 -6.00
N LEU A 215 -1.51 14.43 -5.33
CA LEU A 215 -1.67 15.78 -5.91
C LEU A 215 -0.71 15.96 -7.10
N ALA A 216 0.58 15.67 -6.92
CA ALA A 216 1.58 15.79 -7.99
C ALA A 216 1.28 14.88 -9.20
N ILE A 217 0.80 13.66 -8.98
CA ILE A 217 0.32 12.77 -10.05
C ILE A 217 -0.90 13.37 -10.75
N GLY A 218 -1.80 14.00 -10.00
CA GLY A 218 -2.97 14.69 -10.52
C GLY A 218 -2.60 15.88 -11.40
N ASP A 219 -1.60 16.67 -10.99
CA ASP A 219 -1.10 17.81 -11.76
C ASP A 219 -0.38 17.36 -13.04
N ARG A 220 0.37 16.26 -12.97
CA ARG A 220 1.15 15.74 -14.11
C ARG A 220 0.32 14.96 -15.13
N TYR A 221 -0.58 14.10 -14.67
CA TYR A 221 -1.32 13.15 -15.53
C TYR A 221 -2.84 13.28 -15.47
N GLY A 222 -3.34 14.29 -14.76
CA GLY A 222 -4.76 14.55 -14.56
C GLY A 222 -5.35 13.81 -13.35
N ALA A 223 -6.41 14.39 -12.79
CA ALA A 223 -7.09 13.89 -11.60
C ALA A 223 -7.54 12.42 -11.72
N ALA A 224 -7.99 11.99 -12.90
CA ALA A 224 -8.42 10.61 -13.13
C ALA A 224 -7.27 9.60 -12.96
N THR A 225 -6.05 9.95 -13.32
CA THR A 225 -4.87 9.08 -13.10
C THR A 225 -4.57 8.96 -11.60
N ALA A 226 -4.62 10.08 -10.87
CA ALA A 226 -4.48 10.06 -9.41
C ALA A 226 -5.59 9.23 -8.72
N ASP A 227 -6.83 9.27 -9.23
CA ASP A 227 -7.92 8.42 -8.71
C ASP A 227 -7.68 6.93 -8.96
N VAL A 228 -7.13 6.56 -10.12
CA VAL A 228 -6.69 5.18 -10.42
C VAL A 228 -5.59 4.72 -9.46
N VAL A 229 -4.61 5.58 -9.17
CA VAL A 229 -3.53 5.27 -8.21
C VAL A 229 -4.09 5.11 -6.80
N ALA A 230 -4.90 6.07 -6.33
CA ALA A 230 -5.54 6.02 -5.02
C ALA A 230 -6.41 4.78 -4.87
N ALA A 231 -7.16 4.40 -5.91
CA ALA A 231 -7.96 3.18 -5.89
C ALA A 231 -7.08 1.92 -5.74
N GLN A 232 -5.97 1.81 -6.46
CA GLN A 232 -5.04 0.68 -6.34
C GLN A 232 -4.34 0.60 -4.98
N LEU A 233 -4.08 1.75 -4.35
CA LEU A 233 -3.53 1.82 -2.99
C LEU A 233 -4.60 1.61 -1.90
N GLU A 234 -5.87 1.55 -2.32
CA GLU A 234 -7.07 1.51 -1.48
C GLU A 234 -7.10 2.67 -0.47
N TYR A 235 -6.66 3.83 -0.96
CA TYR A 235 -6.50 5.06 -0.20
C TYR A 235 -7.66 6.02 -0.46
N PRO A 236 -8.37 6.48 0.59
CA PRO A 236 -9.50 7.38 0.42
C PRO A 236 -9.01 8.78 0.05
N ARG A 237 -9.02 9.11 -1.25
CA ARG A 237 -8.74 10.47 -1.69
C ARG A 237 -9.92 11.37 -1.32
N ARG A 238 -9.67 12.38 -0.50
CA ARG A 238 -10.62 13.50 -0.39
C ARG A 238 -10.60 14.19 -1.74
N ALA A 239 -11.67 14.09 -2.52
CA ALA A 239 -11.88 14.99 -3.65
C ALA A 239 -11.68 16.42 -3.12
N ARG A 240 -11.05 17.29 -3.91
CA ARG A 240 -10.74 18.69 -3.58
C ARG A 240 -12.02 19.43 -3.18
N ALA A 241 -12.46 19.26 -1.94
CA ALA A 241 -13.61 19.91 -1.37
C ALA A 241 -13.10 21.25 -0.84
N MET A 242 -12.85 22.20 -1.75
CA MET A 242 -12.77 23.64 -1.53
C MET A 242 -12.13 24.33 -2.74
N GLU A 243 -12.96 24.67 -3.72
CA GLU A 243 -12.71 25.84 -4.60
C GLU A 243 -14.03 26.55 -4.99
N LEU A 244 -15.11 26.33 -4.23
CA LEU A 244 -16.41 27.00 -4.42
C LEU A 244 -17.06 27.54 -3.12
N THR A 245 -16.26 27.76 -2.07
CA THR A 245 -16.75 28.36 -0.82
C THR A 245 -15.92 29.56 -0.36
N SER A 246 -15.50 30.41 -1.31
CA SER A 246 -15.03 31.77 -1.00
C SER A 246 -15.41 32.76 -2.11
N THR A 247 -16.71 32.88 -2.38
CA THR A 247 -17.34 34.13 -2.81
C THR A 247 -18.81 34.04 -2.41
N ARG A 248 -19.07 34.35 -1.14
CA ARG A 248 -20.31 34.95 -0.66
C ARG A 248 -19.94 35.98 0.38
#